data_AF-A0A1J3CE79-F1
#
_entry.id   AF-A0A1J3CE79-F1
#
_cell.length_a   1.000
_cell.length_b   1.000
_cell.length_c   1.000
_cell.angle_alpha   90.00
_cell.angle_beta   90.00
_cell.angle_gamma   90.00
#
_symmetry.space_group_name_H-M   'P 1'
#
loop_
_entity.id
_entity.type
_entity.pdbx_description
1 polymer ?
#
loop_
_entity_poly.entity_id
_entity_poly.type
_entity_poly.pdbx_seq_one_letter_code
_entity_poly.pdbx_strand_id
1 'polypeptide(L)'
;HLACSSCCPKLSNKCPACASPIGHNRCRAMESVLESVFVPCPNAKLGCTEHVSYGKESTHGKECTFSHCSCPALDCNYTGSYSQIYSHFVDDHRHKPKSMSFLCGGSVDVQMN
;
A
#
# COMPACT_ATOMS: atom_id res chain seq x y z
N HIS A 1 -27.04 -6.34 10.59
CA HIS A 1 -25.61 -6.69 10.77
C HIS A 1 -24.83 -6.28 9.55
N LEU A 2 -23.60 -5.82 9.75
CA LEU A 2 -22.72 -5.33 8.70
C LEU A 2 -21.52 -6.25 8.60
N ALA A 3 -21.16 -6.62 7.38
CA ALA A 3 -19.90 -7.26 7.08
C ALA A 3 -19.45 -6.83 5.69
N CYS A 4 -18.14 -6.84 5.46
CA CYS A 4 -17.59 -6.58 4.14
C CYS A 4 -18.00 -7.68 3.16
N SER A 5 -18.05 -7.39 1.86
CA SER A 5 -18.44 -8.36 0.82
C SER A 5 -17.54 -9.60 0.80
N SER A 6 -16.25 -9.46 1.12
CA SER A 6 -15.31 -10.58 1.22
C SER A 6 -15.38 -11.33 2.55
N CYS A 7 -16.01 -10.74 3.56
CA CYS A 7 -16.18 -11.31 4.90
C CYS A 7 -17.48 -12.10 5.01
N CYS A 8 -18.57 -11.61 4.40
CA CYS A 8 -19.91 -12.17 4.51
C CYS A 8 -19.99 -13.67 4.15
N PRO A 9 -19.38 -14.15 3.04
CA PRO A 9 -19.37 -15.58 2.70
C PRO A 9 -18.61 -16.44 3.72
N LYS A 10 -17.50 -15.91 4.26
CA LYS A 10 -16.68 -16.60 5.28
C LYS A 10 -17.43 -16.78 6.60
N LEU A 11 -18.44 -15.95 6.84
CA LEU A 11 -19.32 -16.00 8.01
C LEU A 11 -20.63 -16.76 7.71
N SER A 12 -20.73 -17.45 6.57
CA SER A 12 -21.95 -18.13 6.13
C SER A 12 -23.18 -17.22 6.12
N ASN A 13 -22.97 -15.92 5.83
CA ASN A 13 -24.00 -14.87 5.86
C ASN A 13 -24.73 -14.72 7.21
N LYS A 14 -24.10 -15.10 8.32
CA LYS A 14 -24.67 -14.99 9.67
C LYS A 14 -23.72 -14.26 10.61
N CYS A 15 -24.29 -13.47 11.51
CA CYS A 15 -23.55 -12.78 12.54
C CYS A 15 -22.98 -13.82 13.53
N PRO A 16 -21.66 -13.85 13.79
CA PRO A 16 -21.08 -14.80 14.74
C PRO A 16 -21.49 -14.55 16.19
N ALA A 17 -21.93 -13.34 16.53
CA ALA A 17 -22.34 -12.98 17.90
C ALA A 17 -23.79 -13.38 18.24
N CYS A 18 -24.71 -13.33 17.26
CA CYS A 18 -26.14 -13.52 17.51
C CYS A 18 -26.83 -14.47 16.52
N ALA A 19 -26.07 -15.14 15.65
CA ALA A 19 -26.53 -16.08 14.61
C ALA A 19 -27.54 -15.54 13.57
N SER A 20 -27.91 -14.27 13.66
CA SER A 20 -28.88 -13.62 12.76
C SER A 20 -28.28 -13.32 11.38
N PRO A 21 -29.10 -13.22 10.31
CA PRO A 21 -28.61 -12.93 8.97
C PRO A 21 -27.83 -11.62 8.89
N ILE A 22 -26.76 -11.63 8.09
CA ILE A 22 -26.09 -10.43 7.61
C ILE A 22 -26.84 -9.94 6.37
N GLY A 23 -27.29 -8.69 6.40
CA GLY A 23 -28.02 -8.12 5.28
C GLY A 23 -27.16 -8.02 4.03
N HIS A 24 -27.78 -8.12 2.85
CA HIS A 24 -27.10 -8.03 1.55
C HIS A 24 -27.13 -6.62 0.95
N ASN A 25 -27.57 -5.62 1.71
CA ASN A 25 -27.67 -4.24 1.26
C ASN A 25 -26.38 -3.47 1.52
N ARG A 26 -25.91 -2.73 0.52
CA ARG A 26 -24.77 -1.83 0.61
C ARG A 26 -25.06 -0.71 1.61
N CYS A 27 -24.18 -0.51 2.59
CA CYS A 27 -24.37 0.47 3.65
C CYS A 27 -23.57 1.76 3.37
N ARG A 28 -24.16 2.68 2.61
CA ARG A 28 -23.51 3.95 2.23
C ARG A 28 -23.08 4.80 3.43
N ALA A 29 -23.88 4.81 4.50
CA ALA A 29 -23.53 5.54 5.72
C ALA A 29 -22.18 5.06 6.31
N MET A 30 -21.95 3.75 6.34
CA MET A 30 -20.69 3.20 6.83
C MET A 30 -19.53 3.42 5.87
N GLU A 31 -19.79 3.47 4.56
CA GLU A 31 -18.77 3.85 3.57
C GLU A 31 -18.30 5.29 3.80
N SER A 32 -19.23 6.22 4.02
CA SER A 32 -18.88 7.61 4.35
C SER A 32 -18.13 7.73 5.67
N VAL A 33 -18.47 6.91 6.68
CA VAL A 33 -17.68 6.84 7.92
C VAL A 33 -16.25 6.39 7.60
N LEU A 34 -16.05 5.32 6.82
CA LEU A 34 -14.72 4.85 6.44
C LEU A 34 -13.93 5.89 5.64
N GLU A 35 -14.57 6.64 4.74
CA GLU A 35 -13.94 7.73 3.98
C GLU A 35 -13.42 8.87 4.87
N SER A 36 -14.04 9.08 6.04
CA SER A 36 -13.62 10.09 7.01
C SER A 36 -12.51 9.61 7.97
N VAL A 37 -12.17 8.32 7.96
CA VAL A 37 -11.15 7.74 8.84
C VAL A 37 -9.76 7.94 8.23
N PHE A 38 -8.84 8.42 9.05
CA PHE A 38 -7.42 8.47 8.74
C PHE A 38 -6.64 7.53 9.66
N VAL A 39 -5.70 6.78 9.10
CA VAL A 39 -4.84 5.84 9.80
C VAL A 39 -3.38 6.25 9.66
N PRO A 40 -2.52 6.01 10.65
CA PRO A 40 -1.10 6.30 10.52
C PRO A 40 -0.49 5.49 9.37
N CYS A 41 0.46 6.10 8.64
CA CYS A 41 1.22 5.39 7.62
C CYS A 41 1.88 4.12 8.19
N PRO A 42 1.86 2.97 7.49
CA PRO A 42 2.58 1.76 7.91
C PRO A 42 4.08 1.99 8.17
N ASN A 43 4.68 2.98 7.50
CA ASN A 43 6.07 3.38 7.67
C ASN A 43 6.26 4.41 8.81
N ALA A 44 5.30 4.60 9.71
CA ALA A 44 5.44 5.54 10.82
C ALA A 44 6.64 5.23 11.72
N LYS A 45 6.95 3.94 11.90
CA LYS A 45 8.15 3.49 12.62
C LYS A 45 9.47 3.87 11.93
N LEU A 46 9.42 4.14 10.63
CA LEU A 46 10.57 4.57 9.83
C LEU A 46 10.68 6.09 9.77
N GLY A 47 9.72 6.83 10.33
CA GLY A 47 9.73 8.30 10.42
C GLY A 47 8.60 9.00 9.67
N CYS A 48 7.71 8.27 8.99
CA CYS A 48 6.57 8.90 8.31
C CYS A 48 5.54 9.42 9.33
N THR A 49 5.27 10.72 9.33
CA THR A 49 4.28 11.35 10.23
C THR A 49 2.88 11.47 9.62
N GLU A 50 2.73 11.07 8.36
CA GLU A 50 1.48 11.20 7.61
C GLU A 50 0.39 10.27 8.14
N HIS A 51 -0.82 10.79 8.15
CA HIS A 51 -2.04 10.01 8.36
C HIS A 51 -2.77 9.94 7.02
N VAL A 52 -3.10 8.73 6.59
CA VAL A 52 -3.62 8.42 5.26
C VAL A 52 -5.08 8.02 5.39
N SER A 53 -5.93 8.46 4.46
CA SER A 53 -7.32 8.00 4.43
C SER A 53 -7.39 6.48 4.34
N TYR A 54 -8.30 5.88 5.10
CA TYR A 54 -8.52 4.44 5.12
C TYR A 54 -8.77 3.88 3.71
N GLY A 55 -8.09 2.79 3.36
CA GLY A 55 -8.13 2.18 2.02
C GLY A 55 -7.18 2.78 0.99
N LYS A 56 -6.49 3.89 1.30
CA LYS A 56 -5.48 4.53 0.42
C LYS A 56 -4.03 4.27 0.88
N GLU A 57 -3.82 3.43 1.88
CA GLU A 57 -2.51 3.14 2.47
C GLU A 57 -1.54 2.56 1.44
N SER A 58 -2.01 1.68 0.56
CA SER A 58 -1.21 1.09 -0.52
C SER A 58 -0.78 2.11 -1.57
N THR A 59 -1.61 3.11 -1.85
CA THR A 59 -1.26 4.20 -2.78
C THR A 59 -0.20 5.09 -2.14
N HIS A 60 -0.43 5.52 -0.90
CA HIS A 60 0.58 6.26 -0.14
C HIS A 60 1.89 5.49 -0.02
N GLY A 61 1.85 4.18 0.24
CA GLY A 61 3.04 3.33 0.37
C GLY A 61 3.95 3.34 -0.86
N LYS A 62 3.42 3.56 -2.07
CA LYS A 62 4.22 3.66 -3.30
C LYS A 62 4.96 5.00 -3.43
N GLU A 63 4.45 6.04 -2.78
CA GLU A 63 4.95 7.42 -2.85
C GLU A 63 5.65 7.87 -1.57
N CYS A 64 5.48 7.10 -0.48
CA CYS A 64 6.06 7.38 0.82
C CYS A 64 7.58 7.34 0.75
N THR A 65 8.23 8.46 1.07
CA THR A 65 9.70 8.58 1.10
C THR A 65 10.36 7.64 2.11
N PHE A 66 9.61 7.20 3.12
CA PHE A 66 10.06 6.25 4.14
C PHE A 66 9.83 4.79 3.75
N SER A 67 9.26 4.51 2.58
CA SER A 67 9.14 3.15 2.08
C SER A 67 10.51 2.57 1.75
N HIS A 68 10.67 1.27 2.04
CA HIS A 68 11.80 0.52 1.53
C HIS A 68 11.53 0.06 0.09
N CYS A 69 12.57 0.14 -0.73
CA CYS A 69 12.58 -0.34 -2.10
C CYS A 69 13.40 -1.62 -2.20
N SER A 70 13.07 -2.48 -3.16
CA SER A 70 13.89 -3.62 -3.52
C SER A 70 15.01 -3.21 -4.47
N CYS A 71 16.16 -3.87 -4.35
CA CYS A 71 17.27 -3.69 -5.28
C CYS A 71 16.83 -4.09 -6.71
N PRO A 72 17.14 -3.28 -7.75
CA PRO A 72 16.74 -3.58 -9.12
C PRO A 72 17.60 -4.67 -9.79
N ALA A 73 18.73 -5.05 -9.20
CA ALA A 73 19.59 -6.06 -9.80
C ALA A 73 18.88 -7.43 -9.86
N LEU A 74 18.97 -8.07 -11.04
CA LEU A 74 18.53 -9.46 -11.23
C LEU A 74 19.26 -10.35 -10.21
N ASP A 75 18.51 -11.17 -9.50
CA ASP A 75 19.00 -12.07 -8.43
C ASP A 75 19.51 -11.37 -7.16
N CYS A 76 19.02 -10.16 -6.85
CA CYS A 76 19.26 -9.50 -5.58
C CYS A 76 17.96 -9.31 -4.77
N ASN A 77 17.96 -9.78 -3.51
CA ASN A 77 16.82 -9.66 -2.58
C ASN A 77 17.03 -8.55 -1.53
N TYR A 78 18.03 -7.69 -1.71
CA TYR A 78 18.29 -6.58 -0.78
C TYR A 78 17.14 -5.57 -0.82
N THR A 79 16.71 -5.11 0.35
CA THR A 79 15.67 -4.08 0.51
C THR A 79 16.17 -3.02 1.49
N GLY A 80 15.80 -1.77 1.26
CA GLY A 80 16.20 -0.68 2.13
C GLY A 80 15.65 0.66 1.66
N SER A 81 15.97 1.72 2.39
CA SER A 81 15.70 3.09 1.94
C SER A 81 16.41 3.39 0.61
N TYR A 82 15.96 4.44 -0.08
CA TYR A 82 16.55 4.83 -1.37
C TYR A 82 18.08 5.02 -1.30
N SER A 83 18.59 5.70 -0.26
CA SER A 83 20.03 5.94 -0.10
C SER A 83 20.81 4.64 0.15
N GLN A 84 20.23 3.71 0.90
CA GLN A 84 20.82 2.39 1.14
C GLN A 84 20.83 1.55 -0.14
N ILE A 85 19.77 1.60 -0.95
CA ILE A 85 19.69 0.90 -2.23
C ILE A 85 20.71 1.45 -3.22
N TYR A 86 20.86 2.78 -3.29
CA TYR A 86 21.87 3.40 -4.15
C TYR A 86 23.28 2.94 -3.77
N SER A 87 23.61 2.99 -2.47
CA SER A 87 24.93 2.58 -1.96
C SER A 87 25.18 1.09 -2.24
N HIS A 88 24.22 0.23 -1.89
CA HIS A 88 24.27 -1.21 -2.20
C HIS A 88 24.46 -1.48 -3.70
N PHE A 89 23.72 -0.79 -4.56
CA PHE A 89 23.84 -0.98 -6.00
C PHE A 89 25.21 -0.59 -6.54
N VAL A 90 25.75 0.50 -6.01
CA VAL A 90 27.09 0.99 -6.32
C VAL A 90 28.15 -0.03 -5.85
N ASP A 91 28.05 -0.55 -4.64
CA ASP A 91 29.10 -1.38 -4.08
C ASP A 91 29.04 -2.83 -4.59
N ASP A 92 27.84 -3.39 -4.78
CA ASP A 92 27.64 -4.80 -5.08
C ASP A 92 27.36 -5.11 -6.57
N HIS A 93 26.90 -4.13 -7.36
CA HIS A 93 26.42 -4.37 -8.74
C HIS A 93 27.06 -3.50 -9.83
N ARG A 94 27.86 -2.47 -9.49
CA ARG A 94 28.52 -1.57 -10.47
C ARG A 94 29.32 -2.25 -11.57
N HIS A 95 29.85 -3.44 -11.31
CA HIS A 95 30.69 -4.18 -12.25
C HIS A 95 29.94 -5.18 -13.12
N LYS A 96 28.59 -5.27 -13.02
CA LYS A 96 27.79 -6.15 -13.88
C LYS A 96 27.29 -5.40 -15.13
N PRO A 97 27.69 -5.82 -16.35
CA PRO A 97 27.40 -5.10 -17.58
C PRO A 97 25.99 -5.43 -18.09
N LYS A 98 24.93 -4.93 -17.44
CA LYS A 98 23.61 -4.81 -18.06
C LYS A 98 22.95 -3.53 -17.58
N SER A 99 22.81 -2.56 -18.48
CA SER A 99 22.15 -1.30 -18.21
C SER A 99 20.72 -1.56 -17.76
N MET A 100 20.39 -1.14 -16.54
CA MET A 100 19.02 -1.05 -16.09
C MET A 100 18.76 0.41 -15.77
N SER A 101 18.03 1.07 -16.68
CA SER A 101 17.56 2.44 -16.50
C SER A 101 16.56 2.50 -15.36
N PHE A 102 16.79 3.40 -14.41
CA PHE A 102 15.86 3.68 -13.33
C PHE A 102 14.59 4.35 -13.88
N LEU A 103 13.42 3.81 -13.54
CA LEU A 103 12.16 4.56 -13.56
C LEU A 103 11.54 4.45 -12.16
N CYS A 104 11.73 5.50 -11.36
CA CYS A 104 10.99 5.70 -10.14
C CYS A 104 10.32 7.08 -10.25
N GLY A 105 8.98 7.11 -10.34
CA GLY A 105 8.19 8.35 -10.32
C GLY A 105 7.94 9.03 -11.67
N GLY A 106 7.43 8.32 -12.68
CA GLY A 106 6.86 8.99 -13.86
C GLY A 106 5.42 9.47 -13.60
N SER A 107 5.23 10.75 -13.30
CA SER A 107 3.91 11.40 -13.40
C SER A 107 3.68 11.77 -14.88
N VAL A 108 2.62 11.24 -15.48
CA VAL A 108 2.09 11.73 -16.76
C VAL A 108 0.94 12.68 -16.46
N ASP A 109 1.09 13.94 -16.83
CA ASP A 109 0.00 14.92 -16.90
C ASP A 109 -1.03 14.42 -17.91
N VAL A 110 -2.24 14.11 -17.45
CA VAL A 110 -3.37 13.84 -18.34
C VAL A 110 -4.24 15.09 -18.34
N GLN A 111 -4.06 15.92 -19.36
CA GLN A 111 -4.95 17.02 -19.62
C GLN A 111 -6.27 16.47 -20.16
N MET A 112 -7.30 16.45 -19.31
CA MET A 112 -8.67 16.17 -19.73
C MET A 112 -9.24 17.41 -20.42
N ASN A 113 -9.71 17.23 -21.66
CA ASN A 113 -10.52 18.19 -22.40
C ASN A 113 -11.95 17.67 -22.47
#